data_AF-A0A8T5WNF3-F1
#
_entry.id   AF-A0A8T5WNF3-F1
#
_cell.length_a   1.000
_cell.length_b   1.000
_cell.length_c   1.000
_cell.angle_alpha   90.00
_cell.angle_beta   90.00
_cell.angle_gamma   90.00
#
_symmetry.space_group_name_H-M   'P 1'
#
loop_
_entity.id
_entity.type
_entity.pdbx_description
1 polymer ?
#
loop_
_entity_poly.entity_id
_entity_poly.type
_entity_poly.pdbx_seq_one_letter_code
_entity_poly.pdbx_strand_id
1 'polypeptide(L)' 'MQEFIVAGLPGVGTQLAQSLLKEFKSITKIVTASEQELQDVDKIGKKKAGEIRKVLDEEYIEK' A
#
# COMPACT_ATOMS: atom_id res chain seq x y z
N MET A 1 -7.48 -13.52 -2.75
CA MET A 1 -6.07 -13.71 -2.30
C MET A 1 -5.27 -12.41 -2.35
N GLN A 2 -5.13 -11.74 -3.50
CA GLN A 2 -4.33 -10.50 -3.58
C GLN A 2 -4.84 -9.38 -2.66
N GLU A 3 -6.17 -9.20 -2.61
CA GLU A 3 -6.82 -8.22 -1.75
C GLU A 3 -6.46 -8.40 -0.27
N PHE A 4 -6.29 -9.64 0.20
CA PHE A 4 -5.95 -9.94 1.59
C PHE A 4 -4.52 -9.50 1.94
N ILE A 5 -3.57 -9.72 1.02
CA ILE A 5 -2.18 -9.27 1.19
C ILE A 5 -2.14 -7.74 1.24
N VAL A 6 -2.81 -7.08 0.30
CA VAL A 6 -2.84 -5.62 0.22
C VAL A 6 -3.59 -5.00 1.42
N ALA A 7 -4.65 -5.65 1.91
CA ALA A 7 -5.36 -5.24 3.12
C ALA A 7 -4.55 -5.46 4.42
N GLY A 8 -3.41 -6.13 4.35
CA GLY A 8 -2.45 -6.20 5.46
C GLY A 8 -1.60 -4.93 5.62
N LEU A 9 -1.62 -4.02 4.63
CA LEU A 9 -0.85 -2.79 4.70
C LEU A 9 -1.43 -1.78 5.71
N PRO A 10 -0.59 -0.96 6.36
CA PRO A 10 -1.03 0.03 7.32
C PRO A 10 -2.13 0.95 6.77
N GLY A 11 -3.27 1.00 7.47
CA GLY A 11 -4.39 1.87 7.09
C GLY A 11 -5.15 1.46 5.82
N VAL A 12 -4.92 0.24 5.32
CA VAL A 12 -5.57 -0.31 4.12
C VAL A 12 -6.57 -1.41 4.49
N GLY A 13 -7.87 -1.13 4.38
CA GLY A 13 -8.92 -2.15 4.49
C GLY A 13 -9.29 -2.77 3.14
N THR A 14 -10.19 -3.76 3.13
CA THR A 14 -10.58 -4.52 1.92
C THR A 14 -11.02 -3.64 0.74
N GLN A 15 -11.82 -2.59 0.98
CA GLN A 15 -12.26 -1.69 -0.08
C GLN A 15 -11.08 -0.91 -0.68
N LEU A 16 -10.14 -0.47 0.15
CA LEU A 16 -8.98 0.28 -0.31
C LEU A 16 -7.96 -0.62 -1.02
N ALA A 17 -7.82 -1.86 -0.55
CA ALA A 17 -7.05 -2.89 -1.24
C ALA A 17 -7.59 -3.15 -2.66
N GLN A 18 -8.91 -3.18 -2.83
CA GLN A 18 -9.55 -3.28 -4.15
C GLN A 18 -9.26 -2.06 -5.02
N SER A 19 -9.34 -0.84 -4.47
CA SER A 19 -9.00 0.38 -5.21
C SER A 19 -7.54 0.39 -5.68
N LEU A 20 -6.61 0.04 -4.79
CA LEU A 20 -5.18 -0.08 -5.11
C LEU A 20 -4.93 -1.11 -6.21
N LEU A 21 -5.55 -2.29 -6.13
CA LEU A 21 -5.40 -3.33 -7.14
C LEU A 21 -6.04 -2.93 -8.48
N LYS A 22 -7.13 -2.17 -8.46
CA LYS A 22 -7.75 -1.62 -9.68
C LYS A 22 -6.87 -0.56 -10.34
N GLU A 23 -6.19 0.28 -9.57
CA GLU A 23 -5.30 1.32 -10.10
C GLU A 23 -4.00 0.70 -10.63
N PHE A 24 -3.25 0.05 -9.74
CA PHE A 24 -1.90 -0.45 -10.02
C PHE A 24 -1.86 -1.81 -10.72
N LYS A 25 -2.98 -2.53 -10.82
CA LYS A 25 -3.14 -3.83 -11.51
C LYS A 25 -2.39 -5.03 -10.92
N SER A 26 -1.44 -4.84 -10.01
CA SER A 26 -0.67 -5.92 -9.39
C SER A 26 -0.06 -5.50 -8.05
N ILE A 27 0.20 -6.46 -7.17
CA ILE A 27 0.88 -6.22 -5.89
C ILE A 27 2.26 -5.63 -6.12
N THR A 28 3.04 -6.15 -7.07
CA THR A 28 4.38 -5.63 -7.39
C THR A 28 4.35 -4.13 -7.69
N LYS A 29 3.41 -3.69 -8.54
CA LYS A 29 3.26 -2.26 -8.85
C LYS A 29 2.85 -1.41 -7.65
N ILE A 30 2.05 -1.96 -6.72
CA ILE A 30 1.70 -1.27 -5.46
C ILE A 30 2.95 -1.12 -4.59
N VAL A 31 3.72 -2.19 -4.39
CA VAL A 31 4.86 -2.19 -3.48
C VAL A 31 6.10 -1.48 -4.03
N THR A 32 6.14 -1.19 -5.33
CA THR A 32 7.19 -0.34 -5.95
C THR A 32 6.72 1.08 -6.22
N ALA A 33 5.44 1.39 -6.02
CA ALA A 33 4.92 2.74 -6.19
C ALA A 33 5.58 3.69 -5.19
N SER A 34 5.85 4.92 -5.66
CA SER A 34 6.28 6.04 -4.84
C SER A 34 5.19 6.48 -3.86
N GLU A 35 5.59 7.22 -2.82
CA GLU A 35 4.62 7.81 -1.88
C GLU A 35 3.63 8.73 -2.59
N GLN A 36 4.05 9.42 -3.64
CA GLN A 36 3.20 10.30 -4.46
C GLN A 36 2.19 9.50 -5.27
N GLU A 37 2.60 8.45 -5.99
CA GLU A 37 1.67 7.61 -6.77
C GLU A 37 0.64 6.93 -5.85
N LEU A 38 1.02 6.52 -4.65
CA LEU A 38 0.08 5.96 -3.68
C LEU A 38 -0.98 6.98 -3.25
N GLN A 39 -0.63 8.27 -3.19
CA GLN A 39 -1.56 9.35 -2.83
C GLN A 39 -2.60 9.66 -3.91
N ASP A 40 -2.38 9.23 -5.15
CA ASP A 40 -3.36 9.40 -6.23
C ASP A 40 -4.59 8.50 -6.07
N VAL A 41 -4.50 7.47 -5.22
CA VAL A 41 -5.64 6.61 -4.87
C VAL A 41 -6.52 7.28 -3.82
N ASP A 42 -7.82 7.37 -4.10
CA ASP A 42 -8.81 7.95 -3.20
C ASP A 42 -8.68 7.39 -1.77
N LYS A 43 -8.70 8.30 -0.77
CA LYS A 43 -8.54 8.03 0.67
C LYS A 43 -7.14 7.55 1.11
N ILE A 44 -6.13 7.65 0.26
CA ILE A 44 -4.72 7.55 0.65
C ILE A 44 -4.13 8.97 0.70
N GLY A 45 -4.09 9.56 1.89
CA GLY A 45 -3.34 10.80 2.12
C GLY A 45 -1.88 10.53 2.45
N LYS A 46 -1.07 11.59 2.47
CA LYS A 46 0.37 11.58 2.82
C LYS A 46 0.73 10.67 4.00
N LYS A 47 -0.04 10.73 5.10
CA LYS A 47 0.20 9.90 6.28
C LYS A 47 0.16 8.40 5.96
N LYS A 48 -0.89 7.93 5.28
CA LYS A 48 -1.03 6.51 4.93
C LYS A 48 0.01 6.08 3.91
N ALA A 49 0.24 6.90 2.89
CA ALA A 49 1.26 6.60 1.88
C ALA A 49 2.65 6.45 2.50
N GLY A 50 3.01 7.35 3.44
CA GLY A 50 4.27 7.27 4.18
C GLY A 50 4.36 6.04 5.08
N GLU A 51 3.29 5.67 5.80
CA GLU A 51 3.26 4.45 6.62
C GLU A 51 3.39 3.18 5.76
N ILE A 52 2.73 3.14 4.60
CA ILE A 52 2.84 2.04 3.63
C ILE A 52 4.28 1.95 3.13
N ARG A 53 4.88 3.06 2.68
CA ARG A 53 6.28 3.05 2.23
C ARG A 53 7.22 2.58 3.32
N LYS A 54 7.06 3.12 4.53
CA LYS A 54 7.89 2.78 5.66
C LYS A 54 7.93 1.27 5.90
N VAL A 55 6.78 0.59 5.97
CA VAL A 55 6.75 -0.86 6.25
C VAL A 55 7.31 -1.70 5.10
N LEU A 56 7.24 -1.19 3.86
CA LEU A 56 7.75 -1.88 2.67
C LEU A 56 9.27 -1.71 2.49
N ASP A 57 9.82 -0.59 2.96
CA ASP A 57 11.23 -0.22 2.82
C ASP A 57 12.07 -0.53 4.06
N GLU A 58 11.46 -0.66 5.24
CA GLU A 58 12.20 -0.91 6.47
C GLU A 58 12.81 -2.31 6.50
N GLU A 59 14.08 -2.40 6.90
CA GLU A 59 14.73 -3.69 7.15
C GLU A 59 14.08 -4.36 8.37
N TYR A 60 13.79 -5.66 8.23
CA TYR A 60 13.34 -6.45 9.37
C TYR A 60 14.51 -6.71 10.32
N ILE A 61 14.40 -6.20 11.54
CA ILE A 61 15.36 -6.45 12.62
C ILE A 61 14.70 -7.37 13.65
N GLU A 62 15.16 -8.61 13.72
CA GLU A 62 14.78 -9.55 14.78
C GLU A 62 15.35 -9.06 16.12
N LYS A 63 14.54 -9.13 17.19
CA LYS A 63 14.95 -8.74 18.54
C LYS A 63 15.50 -9.91 19.33
#